data_AF-A0A661Z585-F1
#
_entry.id   AF-A0A661Z585-F1
#
_cell.length_a   1.000
_cell.length_b   1.000
_cell.length_c   1.000
_cell.angle_alpha   90.00
_cell.angle_beta   90.00
_cell.angle_gamma   90.00
#
_symmetry.space_group_name_H-M   'P 1'
#
loop_
_entity.id
_entity.type
_entity.pdbx_description
1 polymer ?
#
loop_
_entity_poly.entity_id
_entity_poly.type
_entity_poly.pdbx_seq_one_letter_code
_entity_poly.pdbx_strand_id
1 'polypeptide(L)'
;MNIRIIKLSLFVLIASFFQSCNSSTNNSVGSELFPNLCDTSGMYYLANFTNKRLIKSIIQKKKLLPNGKERSKGLVAIPQDFDDFRGKNLDEIYWKAVHVKSGDFRGVKFRAAKCQNSDFSGSDFRFCDIRWSYFMNTNLSNCDCSRSIMFRSYVTESNLENTDFRGANMFGVKGHRANFRNCDFTNALMKESEFLDADFTGSKAVNVRFIITVLTGANMDSTDLCFSDFTGAGLEDVTFTNAKIHKAQFRGAHLQGASFRGADLKGSNFFAAEFVNTDFTDAKNIPKGVKELIVDGKATGVCSLNTNSI
;
A
#
# COMPACT_ATOMS: atom_id res chain seq x y z
N MET A 1 14.05 25.29 74.12
CA MET A 1 13.80 24.11 73.28
C MET A 1 15.12 23.38 73.10
N ASN A 2 15.11 22.09 73.44
CA ASN A 2 16.16 21.07 73.63
C ASN A 2 17.63 21.21 73.15
N ILE A 3 18.42 20.42 73.87
CA ILE A 3 19.86 20.34 74.06
C ILE A 3 20.38 19.01 73.41
N ARG A 4 21.61 19.05 72.86
CA ARG A 4 22.64 17.97 72.75
C ARG A 4 22.57 16.83 71.67
N ILE A 5 23.71 16.72 70.93
CA ILE A 5 24.70 15.58 70.94
C ILE A 5 24.62 14.42 69.91
N ILE A 6 25.76 14.24 69.21
CA ILE A 6 26.54 13.01 68.88
C ILE A 6 26.36 12.26 67.53
N LYS A 7 27.52 12.18 66.83
CA LYS A 7 28.24 11.08 66.13
C LYS A 7 27.49 10.24 65.08
N LEU A 8 27.98 10.16 63.84
CA LEU A 8 29.13 9.40 63.29
C LEU A 8 28.70 8.01 62.78
N SER A 9 29.24 7.63 61.61
CA SER A 9 29.33 6.27 61.02
C SER A 9 28.02 5.67 60.44
N LEU A 10 27.95 5.02 59.26
CA LEU A 10 28.94 4.24 58.50
C LEU A 10 28.38 3.73 57.12
N PHE A 11 29.29 3.41 56.17
CA PHE A 11 29.19 2.46 55.01
C PHE A 11 28.27 2.86 53.80
N VAL A 12 28.66 2.91 52.51
CA VAL A 12 29.86 2.52 51.74
C VAL A 12 29.99 3.36 50.46
N LEU A 13 31.21 3.86 50.21
CA LEU A 13 31.72 4.19 48.90
C LEU A 13 32.60 3.02 48.44
N ILE A 14 32.31 2.38 47.31
CA ILE A 14 33.31 1.57 46.58
C ILE A 14 33.43 2.17 45.19
N ALA A 15 34.49 2.96 45.03
CA ALA A 15 35.15 3.09 43.76
C ALA A 15 36.06 1.86 43.58
N SER A 16 36.00 1.22 42.43
CA SER A 16 37.13 0.44 41.94
C SER A 16 37.27 0.67 40.45
N PHE A 17 38.37 1.35 40.10
CA PHE A 17 39.00 1.28 38.80
C PHE A 17 39.46 -0.16 38.56
N PHE A 18 39.15 -0.71 37.39
CA PHE A 18 40.02 -1.67 36.72
C PHE A 18 40.15 -1.23 35.26
N GLN A 19 41.35 -0.76 34.94
CA GLN A 19 41.87 -0.79 33.57
C GLN A 19 42.39 -2.20 33.26
N SER A 20 42.51 -2.46 31.96
CA SER A 20 43.09 -3.64 31.29
C SER A 20 42.02 -4.69 30.89
N CYS A 21 41.89 -5.15 29.65
CA CYS A 21 42.89 -5.29 28.59
C CYS A 21 42.20 -5.28 27.22
N ASN A 22 42.86 -4.71 26.22
CA ASN A 22 42.59 -5.02 24.82
C ASN A 22 42.78 -6.53 24.62
N SER A 23 41.72 -7.24 24.26
CA SER A 23 41.83 -8.46 23.47
C SER A 23 40.80 -8.38 22.36
N SER A 24 41.33 -8.32 21.15
CA SER A 24 40.61 -8.54 19.91
C SER A 24 39.87 -9.88 19.99
N THR A 25 38.54 -9.86 19.98
CA THR A 25 37.65 -10.63 19.09
C THR A 25 36.23 -10.67 19.67
N ASN A 26 35.27 -10.54 18.76
CA ASN A 26 33.86 -10.94 18.86
C ASN A 26 32.82 -9.97 19.46
N ASN A 27 31.97 -9.54 18.53
CA ASN A 27 30.52 -9.39 18.64
C ASN A 27 30.00 -8.27 19.52
N SER A 28 29.87 -7.08 18.89
CA SER A 28 28.86 -6.10 19.27
C SER A 28 27.47 -6.74 19.13
N VAL A 29 26.91 -7.21 20.24
CA VAL A 29 25.49 -7.54 20.34
C VAL A 29 24.73 -6.22 20.27
N GLY A 30 24.27 -5.88 19.07
CA GLY A 30 23.24 -4.87 18.89
C GLY A 30 21.98 -5.29 19.63
N SER A 31 21.24 -4.32 20.13
CA SER A 31 19.88 -4.49 20.65
C SER A 31 18.97 -4.99 19.51
N GLU A 32 18.97 -6.30 19.27
CA GLU A 32 18.19 -6.94 18.21
C GLU A 32 16.88 -7.44 18.81
N LEU A 33 15.85 -6.58 18.79
CA LEU A 33 14.49 -7.04 19.03
C LEU A 33 13.95 -7.94 17.90
N PHE A 34 14.71 -8.14 16.81
CA PHE A 34 14.45 -9.13 15.76
C PHE A 34 15.78 -9.56 15.08
N PRO A 35 16.50 -10.57 15.60
CA PRO A 35 17.81 -10.99 15.07
C PRO A 35 17.74 -11.65 13.68
N ASN A 36 16.54 -12.02 13.24
CA ASN A 36 16.30 -12.51 11.88
C ASN A 36 15.34 -11.56 11.17
N LEU A 37 15.85 -10.80 10.20
CA LEU A 37 15.00 -10.11 9.23
C LEU A 37 14.06 -11.17 8.61
N CYS A 38 12.75 -10.89 8.55
CA CYS A 38 11.81 -11.76 7.85
C CYS A 38 12.36 -12.09 6.46
N ASP A 39 12.47 -13.38 6.15
CA ASP A 39 12.89 -13.84 4.83
C ASP A 39 11.85 -13.38 3.80
N THR A 40 12.26 -12.41 2.98
CA THR A 40 11.44 -11.84 1.90
C THR A 40 11.87 -12.38 0.53
N SER A 41 12.79 -13.35 0.48
CA SER A 41 13.28 -13.95 -0.76
C SER A 41 12.18 -14.67 -1.57
N GLY A 42 11.10 -15.09 -0.90
CA GLY A 42 9.89 -15.63 -1.52
C GLY A 42 8.81 -14.60 -1.89
N MET A 43 8.99 -13.31 -1.57
CA MET A 43 8.06 -12.28 -2.00
C MET A 43 8.20 -12.08 -3.51
N TYR A 44 7.07 -12.07 -4.23
CA TYR A 44 7.07 -11.77 -5.66
C TYR A 44 7.80 -10.44 -5.94
N TYR A 45 8.98 -10.51 -6.55
CA TYR A 45 9.83 -9.39 -6.99
C TYR A 45 9.21 -8.57 -8.14
N LEU A 46 7.88 -8.46 -8.21
CA LEU A 46 7.19 -7.98 -9.42
C LEU A 46 7.03 -6.45 -9.48
N ALA A 47 7.53 -5.70 -8.51
CA ALA A 47 7.40 -4.25 -8.45
C ALA A 47 8.68 -3.48 -8.82
N ASN A 48 9.87 -4.05 -8.57
CA ASN A 48 11.10 -3.27 -8.57
C ASN A 48 12.20 -3.85 -9.48
N PHE A 49 11.89 -3.94 -10.78
CA PHE A 49 12.90 -4.10 -11.83
C PHE A 49 13.82 -2.87 -11.98
N THR A 50 13.68 -1.85 -11.12
CA THR A 50 14.53 -0.67 -11.17
C THR A 50 15.94 -1.03 -10.75
N ASN A 51 16.90 -0.79 -11.65
CA ASN A 51 18.31 -0.95 -11.35
C ASN A 51 18.69 -0.20 -10.06
N LYS A 52 19.44 -0.84 -9.15
CA LYS A 52 19.89 -0.23 -7.87
C LYS A 52 20.56 1.14 -8.04
N ARG A 53 21.32 1.35 -9.12
CA ARG A 53 21.95 2.65 -9.45
C ARG A 53 20.89 3.70 -9.80
N LEU A 54 19.87 3.32 -10.57
CA LEU A 54 18.77 4.21 -10.93
C LEU A 54 17.93 4.57 -9.70
N ILE A 55 17.63 3.60 -8.81
CA ILE A 55 16.98 3.87 -7.52
C ILE A 55 17.77 4.91 -6.73
N LYS A 56 19.08 4.68 -6.56
CA LYS A 56 19.97 5.61 -5.84
C LYS A 56 19.97 7.00 -6.48
N SER A 57 20.02 7.07 -7.81
CA SER A 57 19.95 8.34 -8.55
C SER A 57 18.65 9.09 -8.29
N ILE A 58 17.51 8.39 -8.32
CA ILE A 58 16.19 9.00 -8.07
C ILE A 58 16.08 9.49 -6.62
N ILE A 59 16.51 8.70 -5.63
CA ILE A 59 16.50 9.11 -4.23
C ILE A 59 17.41 10.34 -4.03
N GLN A 60 18.61 10.35 -4.61
CA GLN A 60 19.57 11.44 -4.41
C GLN A 60 19.22 12.73 -5.16
N LYS A 61 18.36 12.67 -6.19
CA LYS A 61 17.98 13.84 -7.00
C LYS A 61 17.45 14.98 -6.12
N LYS A 62 18.14 16.13 -6.14
CA LYS A 62 17.77 17.34 -5.39
C LYS A 62 16.37 17.83 -5.80
N LYS A 63 15.55 18.18 -4.83
CA LYS A 63 14.20 18.75 -5.01
C LYS A 63 14.14 20.05 -4.21
N LEU A 64 13.87 21.16 -4.89
CA LEU A 64 13.73 22.48 -4.26
C LEU A 64 12.27 22.73 -3.86
N LEU A 65 12.07 23.62 -2.91
CA LEU A 65 10.77 24.21 -2.58
C LEU A 65 10.29 25.10 -3.74
N PRO A 66 8.97 25.43 -3.82
CA PRO A 66 8.45 26.34 -4.85
C PRO A 66 9.15 27.70 -4.91
N ASN A 67 9.67 28.17 -3.77
CA ASN A 67 10.44 29.42 -3.67
C ASN A 67 11.94 29.28 -4.03
N GLY A 68 12.35 28.12 -4.56
CA GLY A 68 13.74 27.84 -4.95
C GLY A 68 14.68 27.48 -3.80
N LYS A 69 14.24 27.54 -2.53
CA LYS A 69 15.07 27.16 -1.38
C LYS A 69 15.21 25.64 -1.26
N GLU A 70 16.28 25.20 -0.61
CA GLU A 70 16.41 23.81 -0.22
C GLU A 70 15.39 23.45 0.85
N ARG A 71 14.97 22.19 0.85
CA ARG A 71 14.09 21.63 1.88
C ARG A 71 14.81 21.60 3.23
N SER A 72 14.06 21.85 4.29
CA SER A 72 14.53 21.64 5.66
C SER A 72 14.90 20.16 5.82
N LYS A 73 16.08 19.88 6.39
CA LYS A 73 16.44 18.49 6.73
C LYS A 73 15.60 18.06 7.92
N GLY A 74 14.80 17.01 7.73
CA GLY A 74 13.97 16.44 8.79
C GLY A 74 14.82 15.74 9.85
N LEU A 75 15.27 16.52 10.85
CA LEU A 75 15.85 16.07 12.14
C LEU A 75 15.52 17.10 13.25
N VAL A 76 14.39 17.80 13.13
CA VAL A 76 13.86 18.63 14.22
C VAL A 76 12.92 17.74 15.05
N ALA A 77 12.73 18.03 16.34
CA ALA A 77 11.89 17.25 17.25
C ALA A 77 10.44 17.02 16.76
N ILE A 78 9.98 17.78 15.76
CA ILE A 78 8.64 17.72 15.19
C ILE A 78 8.77 17.80 13.65
N PRO A 79 8.16 16.86 12.90
CA PRO A 79 8.17 16.91 11.43
C PRO A 79 7.31 18.07 10.93
N GLN A 80 7.72 18.70 9.84
CA GLN A 80 7.07 19.87 9.25
C GLN A 80 6.83 19.68 7.75
N ASP A 81 5.89 20.45 7.22
CA ASP A 81 5.65 20.54 5.79
C ASP A 81 6.96 20.78 5.03
N PHE A 82 7.09 20.10 3.89
CA PHE A 82 8.22 20.14 2.99
C PHE A 82 9.55 19.57 3.49
N ASP A 83 9.59 18.95 4.66
CA ASP A 83 10.81 18.32 5.17
C ASP A 83 11.38 17.27 4.20
N ASP A 84 12.71 17.17 4.20
CA ASP A 84 13.49 16.18 3.46
C ASP A 84 13.94 15.05 4.40
N PHE A 85 13.31 13.88 4.22
CA PHE A 85 13.60 12.65 4.93
C PHE A 85 14.33 11.63 4.06
N ARG A 86 14.82 11.99 2.88
CA ARG A 86 15.31 11.01 1.90
C ARG A 86 16.36 10.05 2.47
N GLY A 87 16.11 8.75 2.28
CA GLY A 87 16.98 7.68 2.76
C GLY A 87 17.10 7.57 4.29
N LYS A 88 16.30 8.31 5.07
CA LYS A 88 16.30 8.22 6.52
C LYS A 88 15.63 6.93 7.00
N ASN A 89 16.01 6.54 8.21
CA ASN A 89 15.31 5.49 8.95
C ASN A 89 14.35 6.14 9.95
N LEU A 90 13.07 5.88 9.74
CA LEU A 90 11.93 6.32 10.55
C LEU A 90 11.05 5.09 10.88
N ASP A 91 11.67 3.93 11.08
CA ASP A 91 10.94 2.76 11.57
C ASP A 91 10.32 3.05 12.94
N GLU A 92 9.16 2.45 13.19
CA GLU A 92 8.44 2.46 14.47
C GLU A 92 8.05 3.84 15.00
N ILE A 93 8.17 4.88 14.18
CA ILE A 93 7.77 6.23 14.59
C ILE A 93 6.27 6.26 14.91
N TYR A 94 5.95 7.12 15.86
CA TYR A 94 4.57 7.42 16.22
C TYR A 94 4.29 8.89 15.94
N TRP A 95 3.61 9.15 14.82
CA TRP A 95 3.20 10.48 14.38
C TRP A 95 1.68 10.53 14.29
N LYS A 96 1.03 10.89 15.38
CA LYS A 96 -0.42 11.09 15.42
C LYS A 96 -0.74 12.56 15.20
N ALA A 97 -1.66 12.85 14.28
CA ALA A 97 -2.13 14.21 13.99
C ALA A 97 -1.00 15.18 13.60
N VAL A 98 -0.05 14.70 12.78
CA VAL A 98 1.03 15.55 12.24
C VAL A 98 0.68 16.06 10.85
N HIS A 99 1.31 17.18 10.47
CA HIS A 99 1.23 17.74 9.13
C HIS A 99 2.63 17.77 8.52
N VAL A 100 2.80 16.97 7.47
CA VAL A 100 4.05 16.82 6.71
C VAL A 100 3.71 16.84 5.22
N LYS A 101 3.01 17.90 4.80
CA LYS A 101 2.58 18.09 3.42
C LYS A 101 3.78 18.25 2.52
N SER A 102 3.70 17.70 1.32
CA SER A 102 4.75 17.80 0.30
C SER A 102 6.12 17.36 0.80
N GLY A 103 6.19 16.46 1.80
CA GLY A 103 7.43 15.90 2.34
C GLY A 103 8.15 15.01 1.34
N ASP A 104 9.46 14.87 1.51
CA ASP A 104 10.29 14.03 0.64
C ASP A 104 10.72 12.76 1.37
N PHE A 105 9.99 11.67 1.13
CA PHE A 105 10.18 10.37 1.78
C PHE A 105 10.85 9.35 0.85
N ARG A 106 11.53 9.79 -0.22
CA ARG A 106 12.14 8.86 -1.17
C ARG A 106 13.15 7.94 -0.49
N GLY A 107 12.95 6.64 -0.63
CA GLY A 107 13.82 5.62 -0.03
C GLY A 107 13.83 5.58 1.50
N VAL A 108 12.87 6.21 2.15
CA VAL A 108 12.74 6.16 3.61
C VAL A 108 12.37 4.75 4.06
N LYS A 109 12.90 4.34 5.22
CA LYS A 109 12.39 3.19 5.95
C LYS A 109 11.39 3.68 6.97
N PHE A 110 10.18 3.15 6.90
CA PHE A 110 9.02 3.61 7.61
C PHE A 110 8.24 2.40 8.14
N ARG A 111 8.96 1.35 8.55
CA ARG A 111 8.39 0.04 8.89
C ARG A 111 7.74 0.10 10.27
N ALA A 112 6.59 -0.55 10.44
CA ALA A 112 5.81 -0.54 11.67
C ALA A 112 5.49 0.86 12.23
N ALA A 113 5.53 1.88 11.37
CA ALA A 113 5.22 3.25 11.75
C ALA A 113 3.71 3.44 11.99
N LYS A 114 3.36 4.39 12.84
CA LYS A 114 1.98 4.71 13.22
C LYS A 114 1.73 6.19 12.93
N CYS A 115 1.07 6.46 11.81
CA CYS A 115 0.87 7.79 11.25
C CYS A 115 -0.61 8.19 11.15
N GLN A 116 -1.36 7.96 12.22
CA GLN A 116 -2.82 8.11 12.23
C GLN A 116 -3.23 9.59 12.23
N ASN A 117 -4.38 9.89 11.62
CA ASN A 117 -5.00 11.23 11.62
C ASN A 117 -4.09 12.33 11.07
N SER A 118 -3.14 11.98 10.19
CA SER A 118 -2.08 12.88 9.76
C SER A 118 -2.30 13.35 8.32
N ASP A 119 -1.54 14.37 7.91
CA ASP A 119 -1.59 14.91 6.55
C ASP A 119 -0.21 14.84 5.88
N PHE A 120 -0.10 14.00 4.87
CA PHE A 120 1.07 13.85 4.02
C PHE A 120 0.79 14.27 2.57
N SER A 121 -0.30 14.99 2.31
CA SER A 121 -0.72 15.32 0.94
C SER A 121 0.40 15.95 0.11
N GLY A 122 0.52 15.53 -1.16
CA GLY A 122 1.57 15.99 -2.07
C GLY A 122 2.97 15.40 -1.84
N SER A 123 3.12 14.46 -0.90
CA SER A 123 4.43 13.90 -0.53
C SER A 123 4.97 12.87 -1.52
N ASP A 124 6.28 12.68 -1.48
CA ASP A 124 7.03 11.81 -2.39
C ASP A 124 7.52 10.55 -1.65
N PHE A 125 6.78 9.46 -1.78
CA PHE A 125 7.02 8.16 -1.14
C PHE A 125 7.71 7.14 -2.08
N ARG A 126 8.30 7.58 -3.19
CA ARG A 126 8.93 6.64 -4.13
C ARG A 126 10.00 5.81 -3.47
N PHE A 127 9.96 4.51 -3.69
CA PHE A 127 10.89 3.54 -3.09
C PHE A 127 10.88 3.54 -1.55
N CYS A 128 9.88 4.13 -0.89
CA CYS A 128 9.72 4.07 0.54
C CYS A 128 9.33 2.64 0.98
N ASP A 129 9.80 2.24 2.14
CA ASP A 129 9.49 0.96 2.78
C ASP A 129 8.52 1.18 3.95
N ILE A 130 7.23 0.95 3.70
CA ILE A 130 6.09 1.24 4.57
C ILE A 130 5.49 -0.06 5.13
N ARG A 131 6.28 -1.14 5.21
CA ARG A 131 5.79 -2.44 5.66
C ARG A 131 5.21 -2.40 7.07
N TRP A 132 4.06 -3.05 7.25
CA TRP A 132 3.38 -3.19 8.56
C TRP A 132 2.96 -1.88 9.23
N SER A 133 2.86 -0.80 8.46
CA SER A 133 2.61 0.54 9.00
C SER A 133 1.14 0.93 8.95
N TYR A 134 0.75 1.85 9.82
CA TYR A 134 -0.63 2.29 10.03
C TYR A 134 -0.79 3.75 9.61
N PHE A 135 -1.41 3.97 8.47
CA PHE A 135 -1.83 5.27 7.94
C PHE A 135 -3.36 5.32 7.93
N MET A 136 -3.99 5.18 9.10
CA MET A 136 -5.45 5.23 9.21
C MET A 136 -5.92 6.68 9.29
N ASN A 137 -7.08 6.98 8.69
CA ASN A 137 -7.67 8.33 8.74
C ASN A 137 -6.69 9.41 8.29
N THR A 138 -5.86 9.11 7.28
CA THR A 138 -4.74 9.95 6.87
C THR A 138 -5.02 10.58 5.51
N ASN A 139 -4.56 11.81 5.30
CA ASN A 139 -4.55 12.43 3.98
C ASN A 139 -3.23 12.12 3.26
N LEU A 140 -3.29 11.23 2.28
CA LEU A 140 -2.22 10.86 1.36
C LEU A 140 -2.53 11.32 -0.07
N SER A 141 -3.49 12.22 -0.28
CA SER A 141 -3.86 12.69 -1.62
C SER A 141 -2.69 13.34 -2.37
N ASN A 142 -2.68 13.18 -3.69
CA ASN A 142 -1.67 13.75 -4.58
C ASN A 142 -0.22 13.29 -4.28
N CYS A 143 -0.05 12.13 -3.64
CA CYS A 143 1.28 11.59 -3.36
C CYS A 143 1.88 10.85 -4.56
N ASP A 144 3.20 10.68 -4.54
CA ASP A 144 3.91 9.74 -5.42
C ASP A 144 4.39 8.54 -4.59
N CYS A 145 3.58 7.49 -4.56
CA CYS A 145 3.89 6.21 -3.93
C CYS A 145 4.45 5.18 -4.92
N SER A 146 4.88 5.62 -6.13
CA SER A 146 5.31 4.69 -7.16
C SER A 146 6.51 3.87 -6.70
N ARG A 147 6.43 2.55 -6.92
CA ARG A 147 7.45 1.57 -6.52
C ARG A 147 7.76 1.54 -5.01
N SER A 148 6.85 2.01 -4.17
CA SER A 148 6.92 1.83 -2.72
C SER A 148 6.63 0.37 -2.33
N ILE A 149 7.05 -0.01 -1.12
CA ILE A 149 6.76 -1.30 -0.51
C ILE A 149 5.77 -1.07 0.62
N MET A 150 4.52 -1.47 0.41
CA MET A 150 3.39 -1.28 1.34
C MET A 150 2.88 -2.62 1.88
N PHE A 151 3.75 -3.64 1.95
CA PHE A 151 3.32 -4.98 2.34
C PHE A 151 2.69 -4.99 3.74
N ARG A 152 1.46 -5.49 3.82
CA ARG A 152 0.64 -5.57 5.03
C ARG A 152 0.53 -4.25 5.80
N SER A 153 0.44 -3.13 5.08
CA SER A 153 0.14 -1.82 5.69
C SER A 153 -1.37 -1.52 5.71
N TYR A 154 -1.76 -0.58 6.56
CA TYR A 154 -3.15 -0.17 6.76
C TYR A 154 -3.32 1.27 6.27
N VAL A 155 -4.27 1.49 5.36
CA VAL A 155 -4.70 2.79 4.83
C VAL A 155 -6.21 3.01 4.96
N THR A 156 -6.86 2.26 5.86
CA THR A 156 -8.29 2.34 6.15
C THR A 156 -8.75 3.79 6.42
N GLU A 157 -9.90 4.16 5.85
CA GLU A 157 -10.53 5.49 5.97
C GLU A 157 -9.63 6.66 5.55
N SER A 158 -8.62 6.40 4.71
CA SER A 158 -7.70 7.44 4.26
C SER A 158 -8.09 8.02 2.92
N ASN A 159 -7.68 9.26 2.70
CA ASN A 159 -7.80 9.91 1.40
C ASN A 159 -6.50 9.72 0.61
N LEU A 160 -6.54 8.96 -0.49
CA LEU A 160 -5.42 8.72 -1.40
C LEU A 160 -5.71 9.24 -2.81
N GLU A 161 -6.72 10.10 -2.99
CA GLU A 161 -7.12 10.63 -4.30
C GLU A 161 -5.92 11.20 -5.08
N ASN A 162 -5.88 10.95 -6.39
CA ASN A 162 -4.82 11.38 -7.31
C ASN A 162 -3.41 10.87 -6.98
N THR A 163 -3.28 9.77 -6.24
CA THR A 163 -1.97 9.21 -5.87
C THR A 163 -1.43 8.25 -6.92
N ASP A 164 -0.12 8.31 -7.16
CA ASP A 164 0.58 7.38 -8.05
C ASP A 164 1.07 6.15 -7.27
N PHE A 165 0.57 4.97 -7.64
CA PHE A 165 0.97 3.66 -7.10
C PHE A 165 1.62 2.77 -8.16
N ARG A 166 2.11 3.33 -9.27
CA ARG A 166 2.68 2.54 -10.36
C ARG A 166 3.79 1.63 -9.86
N GLY A 167 3.62 0.33 -10.09
CA GLY A 167 4.55 -0.70 -9.63
C GLY A 167 4.73 -0.77 -8.12
N ALA A 168 3.81 -0.25 -7.30
CA ALA A 168 3.88 -0.40 -5.85
C ALA A 168 3.59 -1.86 -5.44
N ASN A 169 4.24 -2.32 -4.37
CA ASN A 169 3.92 -3.59 -3.74
C ASN A 169 2.92 -3.36 -2.60
N MET A 170 1.65 -3.57 -2.88
CA MET A 170 0.52 -3.42 -1.95
C MET A 170 -0.04 -4.77 -1.53
N PHE A 171 0.77 -5.83 -1.50
CA PHE A 171 0.35 -7.15 -1.03
C PHE A 171 -0.13 -7.09 0.42
N GLY A 172 -1.31 -7.63 0.70
CA GLY A 172 -1.86 -7.68 2.05
C GLY A 172 -2.29 -6.34 2.63
N VAL A 173 -2.37 -5.28 1.81
CA VAL A 173 -2.81 -3.95 2.27
C VAL A 173 -4.27 -4.00 2.68
N LYS A 174 -4.62 -3.30 3.76
CA LYS A 174 -6.01 -3.05 4.15
C LYS A 174 -6.36 -1.58 3.92
N GLY A 175 -7.32 -1.32 3.04
CA GLY A 175 -7.77 0.00 2.67
C GLY A 175 -9.29 0.12 2.68
N HIS A 176 -9.96 -0.34 3.74
CA HIS A 176 -11.42 -0.28 3.80
C HIS A 176 -11.89 1.17 3.83
N ARG A 177 -12.97 1.49 3.09
CA ARG A 177 -13.52 2.85 2.97
C ARG A 177 -12.50 3.92 2.57
N ALA A 178 -11.40 3.52 1.95
CA ALA A 178 -10.38 4.45 1.50
C ALA A 178 -10.78 5.07 0.15
N ASN A 179 -10.46 6.35 -0.03
CA ASN A 179 -10.66 7.06 -1.29
C ASN A 179 -9.41 6.87 -2.17
N PHE A 180 -9.54 6.09 -3.24
CA PHE A 180 -8.53 5.86 -4.27
C PHE A 180 -8.94 6.45 -5.63
N ARG A 181 -9.83 7.45 -5.66
CA ARG A 181 -10.28 8.05 -6.91
C ARG A 181 -9.10 8.60 -7.73
N ASN A 182 -9.18 8.46 -9.05
CA ASN A 182 -8.21 9.01 -10.00
C ASN A 182 -6.75 8.60 -9.74
N CYS A 183 -6.51 7.43 -9.13
CA CYS A 183 -5.16 6.94 -8.88
C CYS A 183 -4.58 6.20 -10.09
N ASP A 184 -3.25 6.06 -10.15
CA ASP A 184 -2.58 5.19 -11.13
C ASP A 184 -1.93 3.99 -10.42
N PHE A 185 -2.53 2.82 -10.59
CA PHE A 185 -2.06 1.54 -10.07
C PHE A 185 -1.31 0.71 -11.11
N THR A 186 -0.95 1.25 -12.27
CA THR A 186 -0.38 0.45 -13.37
C THR A 186 0.78 -0.44 -12.87
N ASN A 187 0.67 -1.76 -13.09
CA ASN A 187 1.61 -2.79 -12.63
C ASN A 187 1.72 -2.97 -11.09
N ALA A 188 0.78 -2.48 -10.30
CA ALA A 188 0.77 -2.69 -8.85
C ALA A 188 0.43 -4.16 -8.49
N LEU A 189 0.93 -4.59 -7.33
CA LEU A 189 0.58 -5.89 -6.73
C LEU A 189 -0.37 -5.67 -5.55
N MET A 190 -1.58 -6.22 -5.61
CA MET A 190 -2.59 -6.14 -4.54
C MET A 190 -3.08 -7.52 -4.09
N LYS A 191 -2.24 -8.55 -4.23
CA LYS A 191 -2.56 -9.92 -3.85
C LYS A 191 -2.85 -10.01 -2.35
N GLU A 192 -3.89 -10.76 -2.00
CA GLU A 192 -4.33 -10.99 -0.59
C GLU A 192 -4.64 -9.69 0.17
N SER A 193 -5.02 -8.62 -0.54
CA SER A 193 -5.39 -7.33 0.04
C SER A 193 -6.89 -7.21 0.28
N GLU A 194 -7.31 -6.22 1.07
CA GLU A 194 -8.70 -6.00 1.44
C GLU A 194 -9.09 -4.51 1.28
N PHE A 195 -10.10 -4.24 0.46
CA PHE A 195 -10.57 -2.91 0.07
C PHE A 195 -12.11 -2.79 0.16
N LEU A 196 -12.68 -3.33 1.24
CA LEU A 196 -14.12 -3.23 1.52
C LEU A 196 -14.62 -1.79 1.42
N ASP A 197 -15.67 -1.56 0.63
CA ASP A 197 -16.31 -0.25 0.41
C ASP A 197 -15.34 0.86 -0.04
N ALA A 198 -14.21 0.51 -0.66
CA ALA A 198 -13.24 1.49 -1.16
C ALA A 198 -13.67 2.07 -2.51
N ASP A 199 -13.25 3.31 -2.80
CA ASP A 199 -13.62 4.01 -4.03
C ASP A 199 -12.43 4.16 -4.97
N PHE A 200 -12.43 3.42 -6.07
CA PHE A 200 -11.42 3.45 -7.14
C PHE A 200 -11.87 4.25 -8.37
N THR A 201 -12.99 4.99 -8.31
CA THR A 201 -13.61 5.64 -9.49
C THR A 201 -12.58 6.41 -10.33
N GLY A 202 -12.62 6.20 -11.65
CA GLY A 202 -11.79 6.93 -12.61
C GLY A 202 -10.30 6.57 -12.56
N SER A 203 -9.92 5.56 -11.80
CA SER A 203 -8.52 5.15 -11.69
C SER A 203 -8.02 4.43 -12.93
N LYS A 204 -6.70 4.39 -13.07
CA LYS A 204 -6.00 3.53 -14.01
C LYS A 204 -5.40 2.35 -13.26
N ALA A 205 -5.97 1.17 -13.45
CA ALA A 205 -5.51 -0.07 -12.85
C ALA A 205 -5.21 -1.10 -13.95
N VAL A 206 -4.27 -0.74 -14.83
CA VAL A 206 -3.81 -1.58 -15.94
C VAL A 206 -2.75 -2.58 -15.45
N ASN A 207 -2.91 -3.86 -15.79
CA ASN A 207 -2.00 -4.94 -15.40
C ASN A 207 -1.77 -5.02 -13.88
N VAL A 208 -2.85 -4.85 -13.11
CA VAL A 208 -2.83 -4.97 -11.65
C VAL A 208 -3.17 -6.40 -11.26
N ARG A 209 -2.51 -6.90 -10.21
CA ARG A 209 -2.80 -8.23 -9.66
C ARG A 209 -3.64 -8.12 -8.39
N PHE A 210 -4.95 -8.25 -8.55
CA PHE A 210 -5.98 -8.37 -7.52
C PHE A 210 -6.26 -9.84 -7.15
N ILE A 211 -5.22 -10.67 -7.10
CA ILE A 211 -5.34 -12.11 -6.88
C ILE A 211 -5.77 -12.36 -5.42
N ILE A 212 -6.90 -13.05 -5.22
CA ILE A 212 -7.47 -13.32 -3.89
C ILE A 212 -7.64 -12.02 -3.08
N THR A 213 -7.94 -10.91 -3.77
CA THR A 213 -8.24 -9.63 -3.14
C THR A 213 -9.72 -9.58 -2.77
N VAL A 214 -10.03 -9.05 -1.59
CA VAL A 214 -11.41 -8.77 -1.16
C VAL A 214 -11.74 -7.33 -1.50
N LEU A 215 -12.69 -7.12 -2.41
CA LEU A 215 -13.15 -5.82 -2.88
C LEU A 215 -14.65 -5.62 -2.61
N THR A 216 -15.26 -6.42 -1.72
CA THR A 216 -16.70 -6.37 -1.44
C THR A 216 -17.21 -4.93 -1.26
N GLY A 217 -18.23 -4.54 -2.04
CA GLY A 217 -18.83 -3.21 -2.03
C GLY A 217 -17.98 -2.08 -2.63
N ALA A 218 -16.80 -2.39 -3.19
CA ALA A 218 -15.93 -1.37 -3.78
C ALA A 218 -16.54 -0.76 -5.06
N ASN A 219 -16.29 0.53 -5.26
CA ASN A 219 -16.64 1.22 -6.50
C ASN A 219 -15.43 1.24 -7.44
N MET A 220 -15.54 0.60 -8.60
CA MET A 220 -14.53 0.62 -9.68
C MET A 220 -15.07 1.22 -10.98
N ASP A 221 -16.08 2.09 -10.89
CA ASP A 221 -16.71 2.74 -12.03
C ASP A 221 -15.70 3.56 -12.84
N SER A 222 -15.87 3.55 -14.16
CA SER A 222 -15.02 4.30 -15.11
C SER A 222 -13.51 4.02 -14.98
N THR A 223 -13.12 2.86 -14.42
CA THR A 223 -11.72 2.46 -14.26
C THR A 223 -11.18 1.80 -15.53
N ASP A 224 -9.91 2.03 -15.86
CA ASP A 224 -9.19 1.22 -16.85
C ASP A 224 -8.56 0.00 -16.15
N LEU A 225 -9.16 -1.17 -16.35
CA LEU A 225 -8.79 -2.47 -15.77
C LEU A 225 -8.14 -3.41 -16.80
N CYS A 226 -7.64 -2.86 -17.91
CA CYS A 226 -7.06 -3.70 -18.96
C CYS A 226 -5.92 -4.58 -18.42
N PHE A 227 -5.94 -5.86 -18.79
CA PHE A 227 -4.94 -6.88 -18.43
C PHE A 227 -4.84 -7.20 -16.94
N SER A 228 -5.76 -6.71 -16.11
CA SER A 228 -5.72 -6.98 -14.67
C SER A 228 -6.19 -8.40 -14.32
N ASP A 229 -5.68 -8.91 -13.22
CA ASP A 229 -5.90 -10.27 -12.75
C ASP A 229 -6.64 -10.26 -11.42
N PHE A 230 -7.90 -10.67 -11.46
CA PHE A 230 -8.83 -10.85 -10.36
C PHE A 230 -9.03 -12.34 -10.02
N THR A 231 -8.06 -13.21 -10.31
CA THR A 231 -8.18 -14.65 -10.03
C THR A 231 -8.49 -14.89 -8.54
N GLY A 232 -9.61 -15.56 -8.27
CA GLY A 232 -10.09 -15.85 -6.92
C GLY A 232 -10.49 -14.63 -6.08
N ALA A 233 -10.70 -13.46 -6.68
CA ALA A 233 -11.09 -12.26 -5.96
C ALA A 233 -12.54 -12.33 -5.45
N GLY A 234 -12.78 -11.78 -4.26
CA GLY A 234 -14.12 -11.50 -3.74
C GLY A 234 -14.58 -10.15 -4.27
N LEU A 235 -15.56 -10.16 -5.17
CA LEU A 235 -16.07 -9.00 -5.89
C LEU A 235 -17.57 -8.80 -5.63
N GLU A 236 -18.06 -9.22 -4.47
CA GLU A 236 -19.47 -9.11 -4.11
C GLU A 236 -19.89 -7.64 -4.05
N ASP A 237 -21.02 -7.31 -4.68
CA ASP A 237 -21.59 -5.96 -4.76
C ASP A 237 -20.63 -4.88 -5.33
N VAL A 238 -19.58 -5.29 -6.06
CA VAL A 238 -18.65 -4.36 -6.73
C VAL A 238 -19.30 -3.72 -7.95
N THR A 239 -19.07 -2.44 -8.16
CA THR A 239 -19.49 -1.74 -9.39
C THR A 239 -18.32 -1.53 -10.35
N PHE A 240 -18.54 -1.88 -11.61
CA PHE A 240 -17.63 -1.68 -12.74
C PHE A 240 -18.31 -0.86 -13.85
N THR A 241 -19.20 0.06 -13.47
CA THR A 241 -20.04 0.79 -14.42
C THR A 241 -19.17 1.60 -15.38
N ASN A 242 -19.37 1.42 -16.68
CA ASN A 242 -18.59 2.05 -17.75
C ASN A 242 -17.07 1.78 -17.67
N ALA A 243 -16.63 0.74 -16.96
CA ALA A 243 -15.22 0.39 -16.86
C ALA A 243 -14.71 -0.25 -18.16
N LYS A 244 -13.41 -0.10 -18.42
CA LYS A 244 -12.71 -0.73 -19.54
C LYS A 244 -11.95 -1.95 -19.03
N ILE A 245 -12.39 -3.15 -19.41
CA ILE A 245 -11.95 -4.41 -18.80
C ILE A 245 -11.42 -5.37 -19.89
N HIS A 246 -10.53 -4.85 -20.74
CA HIS A 246 -10.00 -5.66 -21.84
C HIS A 246 -9.00 -6.69 -21.32
N LYS A 247 -9.15 -7.95 -21.74
CA LYS A 247 -8.21 -9.05 -21.42
C LYS A 247 -7.97 -9.28 -19.93
N ALA A 248 -8.86 -8.81 -19.06
CA ALA A 248 -8.78 -9.07 -17.63
C ALA A 248 -9.15 -10.52 -17.30
N GLN A 249 -8.58 -11.06 -16.22
CA GLN A 249 -8.82 -12.41 -15.76
C GLN A 249 -9.70 -12.38 -14.50
N PHE A 250 -10.85 -13.03 -14.52
CA PHE A 250 -11.77 -13.19 -13.39
C PHE A 250 -11.91 -14.67 -13.00
N ARG A 251 -10.85 -15.47 -13.23
CA ARG A 251 -10.93 -16.91 -13.03
C ARG A 251 -11.27 -17.22 -11.56
N GLY A 252 -12.37 -17.94 -11.33
CA GLY A 252 -12.79 -18.29 -9.97
C GLY A 252 -13.19 -17.10 -9.09
N ALA A 253 -13.48 -15.92 -9.67
CA ALA A 253 -13.90 -14.77 -8.89
C ALA A 253 -15.37 -14.90 -8.43
N HIS A 254 -15.69 -14.32 -7.28
CA HIS A 254 -17.05 -14.30 -6.72
C HIS A 254 -17.74 -12.97 -7.05
N LEU A 255 -18.77 -13.00 -7.90
CA LEU A 255 -19.39 -11.79 -8.50
C LEU A 255 -20.85 -11.59 -8.08
N GLN A 256 -21.24 -12.12 -6.91
CA GLN A 256 -22.58 -11.93 -6.33
C GLN A 256 -22.94 -10.44 -6.32
N GLY A 257 -24.05 -10.05 -6.95
CA GLY A 257 -24.53 -8.67 -6.95
C GLY A 257 -23.65 -7.65 -7.69
N ALA A 258 -22.52 -8.06 -8.27
CA ALA A 258 -21.63 -7.15 -8.99
C ALA A 258 -22.30 -6.54 -10.24
N SER A 259 -21.88 -5.35 -10.63
CA SER A 259 -22.43 -4.60 -11.77
C SER A 259 -21.37 -4.33 -12.83
N PHE A 260 -21.55 -4.86 -14.04
CA PHE A 260 -20.75 -4.58 -15.23
C PHE A 260 -21.47 -3.64 -16.21
N ARG A 261 -22.41 -2.82 -15.72
CA ARG A 261 -23.26 -1.99 -16.58
C ARG A 261 -22.44 -1.11 -17.52
N GLY A 262 -22.68 -1.21 -18.83
CA GLY A 262 -21.95 -0.42 -19.83
C GLY A 262 -20.45 -0.73 -19.97
N ALA A 263 -19.91 -1.70 -19.23
CA ALA A 263 -18.50 -2.04 -19.25
C ALA A 263 -18.08 -2.70 -20.56
N ASP A 264 -16.83 -2.53 -20.97
CA ASP A 264 -16.27 -3.21 -22.15
C ASP A 264 -15.38 -4.39 -21.73
N LEU A 265 -15.86 -5.61 -21.98
CA LEU A 265 -15.28 -6.87 -21.54
C LEU A 265 -14.39 -7.55 -22.60
N LYS A 266 -13.91 -6.82 -23.62
CA LYS A 266 -13.20 -7.42 -24.76
C LYS A 266 -12.07 -8.38 -24.35
N GLY A 267 -12.25 -9.67 -24.64
CA GLY A 267 -11.24 -10.71 -24.42
C GLY A 267 -11.01 -11.06 -22.94
N SER A 268 -11.89 -10.67 -22.03
CA SER A 268 -11.81 -11.08 -20.64
C SER A 268 -12.15 -12.56 -20.47
N ASN A 269 -11.67 -13.14 -19.36
CA ASN A 269 -11.87 -14.54 -19.03
C ASN A 269 -12.59 -14.66 -17.70
N PHE A 270 -13.74 -15.35 -17.69
CA PHE A 270 -14.55 -15.60 -16.50
C PHE A 270 -14.63 -17.09 -16.15
N PHE A 271 -13.69 -17.92 -16.61
CA PHE A 271 -13.72 -19.35 -16.32
C PHE A 271 -13.79 -19.63 -14.81
N ALA A 272 -14.73 -20.47 -14.40
CA ALA A 272 -15.05 -20.79 -13.01
C ALA A 272 -15.51 -19.59 -12.15
N ALA A 273 -15.75 -18.40 -12.73
CA ALA A 273 -16.35 -17.30 -12.00
C ALA A 273 -17.78 -17.63 -11.60
N GLU A 274 -18.15 -17.24 -10.39
CA GLU A 274 -19.46 -17.47 -9.79
C GLU A 274 -20.29 -16.20 -9.87
N PHE A 275 -21.47 -16.30 -10.47
CA PHE A 275 -22.42 -15.21 -10.66
C PHE A 275 -23.68 -15.50 -9.88
N VAL A 276 -24.23 -14.47 -9.26
CA VAL A 276 -25.58 -14.50 -8.72
C VAL A 276 -26.12 -13.09 -8.77
N ASN A 277 -27.18 -12.87 -9.54
CA ASN A 277 -27.76 -11.54 -9.77
C ASN A 277 -26.73 -10.50 -10.28
N THR A 278 -25.68 -10.94 -10.98
CA THR A 278 -24.64 -10.06 -11.53
C THR A 278 -25.19 -9.30 -12.73
N ASP A 279 -25.16 -7.97 -12.71
CA ASP A 279 -25.76 -7.13 -13.76
C ASP A 279 -24.79 -6.94 -14.95
N PHE A 280 -25.22 -7.34 -16.14
CA PHE A 280 -24.50 -7.16 -17.42
C PHE A 280 -25.25 -6.24 -18.40
N THR A 281 -26.25 -5.49 -17.92
CA THR A 281 -27.04 -4.56 -18.75
C THR A 281 -26.12 -3.59 -19.50
N ASP A 282 -26.31 -3.43 -20.80
CA ASP A 282 -25.50 -2.58 -21.69
C ASP A 282 -23.99 -2.93 -21.78
N ALA A 283 -23.55 -4.03 -21.15
CA ALA A 283 -22.16 -4.46 -21.23
C ALA A 283 -21.80 -4.90 -22.66
N LYS A 284 -20.59 -4.56 -23.08
CA LYS A 284 -20.08 -4.81 -24.43
C LYS A 284 -19.08 -5.96 -24.41
N ASN A 285 -19.02 -6.68 -25.53
CA ASN A 285 -18.07 -7.78 -25.72
C ASN A 285 -18.14 -8.87 -24.64
N ILE A 286 -19.35 -9.15 -24.11
CA ILE A 286 -19.57 -10.19 -23.10
C ILE A 286 -19.07 -11.55 -23.63
N PRO A 287 -18.22 -12.27 -22.88
CA PRO A 287 -17.73 -13.59 -23.28
C PRO A 287 -18.85 -14.62 -23.44
N LYS A 288 -18.70 -15.57 -24.39
CA LYS A 288 -19.73 -16.57 -24.73
C LYS A 288 -20.24 -17.33 -23.51
N GLY A 289 -19.34 -17.82 -22.66
CA GLY A 289 -19.71 -18.57 -21.45
C GLY A 289 -20.48 -17.78 -20.40
N VAL A 290 -20.39 -16.45 -20.43
CA VAL A 290 -21.20 -15.59 -19.56
C VAL A 290 -22.56 -15.31 -20.21
N LYS A 291 -22.58 -15.08 -21.54
CA LYS A 291 -23.84 -14.83 -22.28
C LYS A 291 -24.88 -15.92 -22.09
N GLU A 292 -24.46 -17.18 -21.99
CA GLU A 292 -25.35 -18.34 -21.79
C GLU A 292 -26.01 -18.36 -20.39
N LEU A 293 -25.47 -17.59 -19.43
CA LEU A 293 -26.00 -17.49 -18.07
C LEU A 293 -26.91 -16.28 -17.84
N ILE A 294 -27.07 -15.39 -18.84
CA ILE A 294 -27.79 -14.13 -18.70
C ILE A 294 -29.29 -14.32 -18.98
N VAL A 295 -30.12 -13.90 -18.02
CA VAL A 295 -31.58 -13.75 -18.15
C VAL A 295 -31.94 -12.33 -17.70
N ASP A 296 -32.69 -11.59 -18.52
CA ASP A 296 -33.11 -10.20 -18.25
C ASP A 296 -31.96 -9.27 -17.83
N GLY A 297 -30.81 -9.40 -18.50
CA GLY A 297 -29.62 -8.59 -18.26
C GLY A 297 -28.77 -9.04 -17.06
N LYS A 298 -29.18 -10.04 -16.28
CA LYS A 298 -28.45 -10.53 -15.12
C LYS A 298 -27.98 -11.97 -15.29
N ALA A 299 -26.77 -12.26 -14.82
CA ALA A 299 -26.20 -13.61 -14.82
C ALA A 299 -26.33 -14.28 -13.44
N THR A 300 -26.68 -15.57 -13.44
CA THR A 300 -26.62 -16.45 -12.26
C THR A 300 -26.11 -17.83 -12.67
N GLY A 301 -25.16 -18.38 -11.94
CA GLY A 301 -24.52 -19.68 -12.21
C GLY A 301 -22.99 -19.60 -12.19
N VAL A 302 -22.34 -20.62 -12.75
CA VAL A 302 -20.87 -20.69 -12.83
C VAL A 302 -20.45 -20.78 -14.29
N CYS A 303 -19.53 -19.92 -14.74
CA CYS A 303 -19.05 -19.97 -16.13
C CYS A 303 -18.10 -21.16 -16.32
N SER A 304 -18.51 -22.11 -17.14
CA SER A 304 -17.77 -23.36 -17.40
C SER A 304 -16.86 -23.30 -18.63
N LEU A 305 -17.03 -22.31 -19.51
CA LEU A 305 -16.27 -22.20 -20.74
C LEU A 305 -14.95 -21.45 -20.53
N ASN A 306 -13.85 -22.12 -20.86
CA ASN A 306 -12.54 -21.49 -20.86
C ASN A 306 -12.37 -20.73 -22.19
N THR A 307 -12.30 -19.41 -22.14
CA THR A 307 -12.15 -18.57 -23.35
C THR A 307 -10.73 -18.58 -23.92
N ASN A 308 -9.80 -19.33 -23.33
CA ASN A 308 -8.44 -19.53 -23.85
C ASN A 308 -8.34 -20.56 -25.01
N SER A 309 -9.47 -21.04 -25.55
CA SER A 309 -9.51 -22.09 -26.58
C SER A 309 -9.92 -21.60 -27.97
N ILE A 310 -9.36 -20.47 -28.44
CA ILE A 310 -9.33 -20.10 -29.87
C ILE A 310 -8.00 -19.39 -30.16
#